data_AF-A0A8J5NMQ1-F1
#
_entry.id   AF-A0A8J5NMQ1-F1
#
_cell.length_a   1.000
_cell.length_b   1.000
_cell.length_c   1.000
_cell.angle_alpha   90.00
_cell.angle_beta   90.00
_cell.angle_gamma   90.00
#
_symmetry.space_group_name_H-M   'P 1'
#
loop_
_entity.id
_entity.type
_entity.pdbx_description
1 polymer ?
#
loop_
_entity_poly.entity_id
_entity_poly.type
_entity_poly.pdbx_seq_one_letter_code
_entity_poly.pdbx_strand_id
1 'polypeptide(L)'
;MFRRWFDPLDFPPAGKLKTKAITKELGFLNDKALAAIRSNSENAADRLVTVYKDNPLDITHLEKVSKDPRWAIGSSFMQLLEANVDHFGVEARSTYNAGHAVALEVAAGGDLKTALAVNAFADHFLQDFFTAGHIRVPRNEIAEIAKNHPYSIPVLKRKSVMHNEDGELGLWLESPSGEKWKAFGDGRLPGKVFSSETTSTNLDQYRKAVQRSISKVRDAFNNKKAIQLSGFAAWHHAPIMDKVSMHKNSHDPLLKVQGSKLLMRVNGVFSGKYEVLDELTKGELPGAKVTG
;
A
#
# COMPACT_ATOMS: atom_id res chain seq x y z
N MET A 1 7.62 -19.08 -2.94
CA MET A 1 8.27 -18.01 -2.15
C MET A 1 7.34 -17.50 -1.05
N PHE A 2 6.10 -17.07 -1.37
CA PHE A 2 5.11 -16.55 -0.41
C PHE A 2 4.78 -17.50 0.76
N ARG A 3 4.52 -18.78 0.51
CA ARG A 3 4.24 -19.79 1.56
C ARG A 3 5.37 -19.93 2.59
N ARG A 4 6.61 -19.66 2.17
CA ARG A 4 7.82 -19.72 3.02
C ARG A 4 7.86 -18.58 4.05
N TRP A 5 7.16 -17.48 3.80
CA TRP A 5 7.02 -16.35 4.73
C TRP A 5 5.91 -16.59 5.76
N PHE A 6 4.98 -17.50 5.46
CA PHE A 6 3.84 -17.87 6.30
C PHE A 6 4.02 -19.16 7.05
N ASP A 7 5.19 -19.80 7.01
CA ASP A 7 5.48 -20.95 7.84
C ASP A 7 5.61 -20.43 9.29
N PRO A 8 4.56 -20.49 10.13
CA PRO A 8 4.48 -19.71 11.37
C PRO A 8 5.48 -20.18 12.44
N LEU A 9 6.24 -21.23 12.11
CA LEU A 9 7.10 -21.98 13.00
C LEU A 9 8.59 -21.83 12.69
N ASP A 10 8.98 -21.21 11.56
CA ASP A 10 10.40 -21.09 11.16
C ASP A 10 10.97 -19.66 11.25
N PHE A 11 10.35 -18.79 12.07
CA PHE A 11 11.06 -17.59 12.52
C PHE A 11 12.11 -18.02 13.55
N PRO A 12 13.40 -17.69 13.34
CA PRO A 12 14.42 -17.89 14.34
C PRO A 12 14.01 -17.18 15.65
N PRO A 13 14.44 -17.65 16.83
CA PRO A 13 14.10 -17.02 18.12
C PRO A 13 14.29 -15.49 18.14
N ALA A 14 15.31 -14.97 17.47
CA ALA A 14 15.54 -13.54 17.33
C ALA A 14 14.49 -12.81 16.49
N GLY A 15 13.91 -13.43 15.46
CA GLY A 15 12.78 -12.87 14.70
C GLY A 15 11.53 -12.72 15.56
N LYS A 16 11.22 -13.71 16.40
CA LYS A 16 10.09 -13.65 17.35
C LYS A 16 10.28 -12.53 18.39
N LEU A 17 11.52 -12.32 18.86
CA LEU A 17 11.83 -11.24 19.79
C LEU A 17 11.74 -9.86 19.13
N LYS A 18 12.21 -9.71 17.88
CA LYS A 18 12.04 -8.50 17.06
C LYS A 18 10.58 -8.10 16.94
N THR A 19 9.72 -9.05 16.54
CA THR A 19 8.28 -8.82 16.42
C THR A 19 7.66 -8.40 17.75
N LYS A 20 8.03 -9.04 18.87
CA LYS A 20 7.54 -8.65 20.20
C LYS A 20 7.97 -7.23 20.60
N ALA A 21 9.21 -6.85 20.34
CA ALA A 21 9.71 -5.51 20.63
C ALA A 21 8.95 -4.46 19.81
N ILE A 22 8.83 -4.64 18.50
CA ILE A 22 8.07 -3.75 17.60
C ILE A 22 6.59 -3.68 18.04
N THR A 23 5.98 -4.83 18.34
CA THR A 23 4.57 -4.87 18.80
C THR A 23 4.37 -4.16 20.13
N LYS A 24 5.34 -4.21 21.05
CA LYS A 24 5.29 -3.48 22.32
C LYS A 24 5.34 -1.97 22.09
N GLU A 25 6.24 -1.50 21.22
CA GLU A 25 6.35 -0.08 20.87
C GLU A 25 5.10 0.42 20.12
N LEU A 26 4.57 -0.39 19.20
CA LEU A 26 3.31 -0.10 18.51
C LEU A 26 2.08 -0.34 19.40
N GLY A 27 2.23 -0.98 20.56
CA GLY A 27 1.14 -1.43 21.42
C GLY A 27 0.26 -0.28 21.89
N PHE A 28 0.86 0.84 22.29
CA PHE A 28 0.12 2.03 22.73
C PHE A 28 -0.72 2.66 21.60
N LEU A 29 -0.16 2.73 20.39
CA LEU A 29 -0.86 3.19 19.20
C LEU A 29 -1.98 2.23 18.80
N ASN A 30 -1.69 0.93 18.82
CA ASN A 30 -2.64 -0.13 18.52
C ASN A 30 -3.80 -0.13 19.52
N ASP A 31 -3.56 0.08 20.81
CA ASP A 31 -4.62 0.12 21.82
C ASP A 31 -5.56 1.32 21.59
N LYS A 32 -5.02 2.49 21.25
CA LYS A 32 -5.83 3.67 20.88
C LYS A 32 -6.61 3.45 19.58
N ALA A 33 -5.96 2.87 18.56
CA ALA A 33 -6.61 2.55 17.29
C ALA A 33 -7.71 1.50 17.47
N LEU A 34 -7.46 0.44 18.24
CA LEU A 34 -8.43 -0.60 18.58
C LEU A 34 -9.61 -0.03 19.38
N ALA A 35 -9.36 0.88 20.33
CA ALA A 35 -10.42 1.57 21.06
C ALA A 35 -11.30 2.42 20.12
N ALA A 36 -10.69 3.12 19.16
CA ALA A 36 -11.43 3.87 18.13
C ALA A 36 -12.28 2.96 17.24
N ILE A 37 -11.73 1.82 16.78
CA ILE A 37 -12.45 0.82 15.98
C ILE A 37 -13.61 0.20 16.78
N ARG A 38 -13.36 -0.22 18.02
CA ARG A 38 -14.35 -0.88 18.89
C ARG A 38 -15.50 0.03 19.32
N SER A 39 -15.32 1.36 19.21
CA SER A 39 -16.39 2.32 19.54
C SER A 39 -17.63 2.18 18.65
N ASN A 40 -17.53 1.45 17.52
CA ASN A 40 -18.63 1.21 16.57
C ASN A 40 -19.37 2.49 16.13
N SER A 41 -18.69 3.64 16.18
CA SER A 41 -19.27 4.93 15.84
C SER A 41 -19.22 5.16 14.33
N GLU A 42 -20.20 5.90 13.79
CA GLU A 42 -20.21 6.31 12.37
C GLU A 42 -18.93 7.09 11.97
N ASN A 43 -18.24 7.65 12.96
CA ASN A 43 -17.01 8.44 12.81
C ASN A 43 -15.75 7.67 13.25
N ALA A 44 -15.82 6.34 13.41
CA ALA A 44 -14.67 5.53 13.86
C ALA A 44 -13.42 5.77 12.99
N ALA A 45 -13.64 6.01 11.71
CA ALA A 45 -12.57 6.28 10.77
C ALA A 45 -11.96 7.68 10.93
N ASP A 46 -12.77 8.72 11.19
CA ASP A 46 -12.24 10.06 11.52
C ASP A 46 -11.45 10.03 12.84
N ARG A 47 -11.92 9.25 13.82
CA ARG A 47 -11.21 9.04 15.09
C ARG A 47 -9.88 8.31 14.88
N LEU A 48 -9.83 7.30 14.00
CA LEU A 48 -8.56 6.66 13.60
C LEU A 48 -7.60 7.66 12.99
N VAL A 49 -8.08 8.53 12.08
CA VAL A 49 -7.27 9.61 11.50
C VAL A 49 -6.71 10.51 12.60
N THR A 50 -7.51 10.92 13.58
CA THR A 50 -7.06 11.71 14.73
C THR A 50 -6.00 10.98 15.56
N VAL A 51 -6.18 9.69 15.86
CA VAL A 51 -5.19 8.90 16.61
C VAL A 51 -3.81 8.93 15.92
N TYR A 52 -3.76 8.69 14.61
CA TYR A 52 -2.51 8.72 13.87
C TYR A 52 -1.93 10.13 13.69
N LYS A 53 -2.80 11.14 13.58
CA LYS A 53 -2.38 12.55 13.50
C LYS A 53 -1.73 13.02 14.81
N ASP A 54 -2.32 12.67 15.94
CA ASP A 54 -1.87 13.10 17.28
C ASP A 54 -0.72 12.25 17.80
N ASN A 55 -0.47 11.09 17.20
CA ASN A 55 0.60 10.18 17.57
C ASN A 55 1.33 9.73 16.30
N PRO A 56 2.01 10.65 15.59
CA PRO A 56 2.68 10.33 14.35
C PRO A 56 3.75 9.27 14.60
N LEU A 57 3.86 8.29 13.70
CA LEU A 57 4.92 7.30 13.76
C LEU A 57 6.27 8.02 13.58
N ASP A 58 7.13 7.95 14.60
CA ASP A 58 8.50 8.44 14.50
C ASP A 58 9.33 7.46 13.67
N ILE A 59 9.49 7.77 12.39
CA ILE A 59 10.30 7.00 11.44
C ILE A 59 11.75 6.85 11.94
N THR A 60 12.31 7.86 12.60
CA THR A 60 13.67 7.80 13.14
C THR A 60 13.74 6.78 14.27
N HIS A 61 12.72 6.76 15.13
CA HIS A 61 12.58 5.77 16.18
C HIS A 61 12.36 4.36 15.62
N LEU A 62 11.47 4.19 14.64
CA LEU A 62 11.23 2.90 13.98
C LEU A 62 12.51 2.36 13.32
N GLU A 63 13.26 3.23 12.65
CA GLU A 63 14.55 2.87 12.06
C GLU A 63 15.54 2.45 13.15
N LYS A 64 15.64 3.20 14.26
CA LYS A 64 16.50 2.86 15.40
C LYS A 64 16.15 1.50 16.01
N VAL A 65 14.86 1.21 16.21
CA VAL A 65 14.39 -0.09 16.73
C VAL A 65 14.68 -1.22 15.73
N SER A 66 14.47 -0.99 14.44
CA SER A 66 14.66 -2.00 13.39
C SER A 66 16.13 -2.37 13.15
N LYS A 67 17.05 -1.43 13.40
CA LYS A 67 18.52 -1.59 13.32
C LYS A 67 19.14 -2.14 14.59
N ASP A 68 18.36 -2.34 15.65
CA ASP A 68 18.90 -2.78 16.92
C ASP A 68 19.58 -4.15 16.78
N PRO A 69 20.89 -4.25 17.06
CA PRO A 69 21.67 -5.46 16.81
C PRO A 69 21.26 -6.61 17.73
N ARG A 70 20.52 -6.35 18.82
CA ARG A 70 19.89 -7.39 19.65
C ARG A 70 18.93 -8.27 18.83
N TRP A 71 18.44 -7.75 17.71
CA TRP A 71 17.46 -8.36 16.83
C TRP A 71 17.97 -8.51 15.39
N ALA A 72 19.28 -8.71 15.17
CA ALA A 72 20.00 -8.63 13.88
C ALA A 72 19.51 -9.51 12.70
N ILE A 73 18.33 -10.10 12.80
CA ILE A 73 17.66 -10.85 11.74
C ILE A 73 16.61 -9.95 11.05
N GLY A 74 16.66 -9.93 9.72
CA GLY A 74 15.70 -9.25 8.86
C GLY A 74 16.01 -7.77 8.60
N SER A 75 15.31 -7.20 7.63
CA SER A 75 15.52 -5.84 7.13
C SER A 75 15.27 -4.75 8.19
N SER A 76 15.98 -3.61 8.07
CA SER A 76 15.65 -2.36 8.77
C SER A 76 14.39 -1.71 8.17
N PHE A 77 13.82 -0.71 8.86
CA PHE A 77 12.67 0.03 8.36
C PHE A 77 12.98 0.71 7.02
N MET A 78 14.15 1.33 6.89
CA MET A 78 14.59 1.92 5.63
C MET A 78 14.82 0.87 4.53
N GLN A 79 15.37 -0.30 4.87
CA GLN A 79 15.52 -1.38 3.88
C GLN A 79 14.16 -1.92 3.42
N LEU A 80 13.16 -2.00 4.32
CA LEU A 80 11.79 -2.35 3.96
C LEU A 80 11.19 -1.28 3.05
N LEU A 81 11.33 0.01 3.39
CA LEU A 81 10.88 1.11 2.54
C LEU A 81 11.54 1.11 1.15
N GLU A 82 12.79 0.67 1.04
CA GLU A 82 13.51 0.59 -0.23
C GLU A 82 13.14 -0.64 -1.07
N ALA A 83 12.76 -1.74 -0.42
CA ALA A 83 12.48 -3.03 -1.05
C ALA A 83 10.98 -3.38 -1.06
N ASN A 84 10.10 -2.38 -1.08
CA ASN A 84 8.64 -2.53 -0.98
C ASN A 84 7.90 -2.51 -2.32
N VAL A 85 8.53 -2.98 -3.41
CA VAL A 85 7.91 -2.95 -4.76
C VAL A 85 6.57 -3.69 -4.79
N ASP A 86 6.42 -4.70 -3.95
CA ASP A 86 5.24 -5.53 -3.76
C ASP A 86 4.04 -4.78 -3.18
N HIS A 87 4.19 -3.55 -2.70
CA HIS A 87 3.08 -2.69 -2.28
C HIS A 87 2.47 -1.87 -3.42
N PHE A 88 3.08 -1.86 -4.60
CA PHE A 88 2.70 -0.93 -5.67
C PHE A 88 2.12 -1.63 -6.89
N GLY A 89 1.06 -1.03 -7.46
CA GLY A 89 0.50 -1.37 -8.76
C GLY A 89 0.34 -2.87 -9.01
N VAL A 90 0.77 -3.34 -10.18
CA VAL A 90 0.66 -4.75 -10.59
C VAL A 90 1.30 -5.75 -9.61
N GLU A 91 2.33 -5.32 -8.88
CA GLU A 91 3.03 -6.18 -7.92
C GLU A 91 2.17 -6.42 -6.68
N ALA A 92 1.52 -5.40 -6.11
CA ALA A 92 0.56 -5.58 -5.02
C ALA A 92 -0.60 -6.49 -5.39
N ARG A 93 -1.07 -6.43 -6.64
CA ARG A 93 -2.10 -7.33 -7.13
C ARG A 93 -1.60 -8.76 -7.18
N SER A 94 -0.36 -8.96 -7.64
CA SER A 94 0.27 -10.28 -7.70
C SER A 94 0.50 -10.85 -6.30
N THR A 95 0.93 -10.01 -5.36
CA THR A 95 1.16 -10.38 -3.95
C THR A 95 -0.14 -10.75 -3.23
N TYR A 96 -1.20 -9.94 -3.38
CA TYR A 96 -2.54 -10.30 -2.91
C TYR A 96 -2.99 -11.63 -3.51
N ASN A 97 -2.88 -11.78 -4.83
CA ASN A 97 -3.36 -12.98 -5.51
C ASN A 97 -2.65 -14.25 -4.99
N ALA A 98 -1.33 -14.18 -4.83
CA ALA A 98 -0.54 -15.29 -4.30
C ALA A 98 -0.93 -15.61 -2.86
N GLY A 99 -1.07 -14.60 -2.00
CA GLY A 99 -1.42 -14.83 -0.60
C GLY A 99 -2.84 -15.32 -0.39
N HIS A 100 -3.79 -14.75 -1.13
CA HIS A 100 -5.18 -15.19 -1.11
C HIS A 100 -5.29 -16.63 -1.58
N ALA A 101 -4.60 -17.02 -2.65
CA ALA A 101 -4.56 -18.41 -3.11
C ALA A 101 -4.05 -19.39 -2.03
N VAL A 102 -2.95 -19.04 -1.35
CA VAL A 102 -2.44 -19.84 -0.23
C VAL A 102 -3.46 -19.92 0.91
N ALA A 103 -4.14 -18.82 1.25
CA ALA A 103 -5.20 -18.83 2.25
C ALA A 103 -6.34 -19.77 1.87
N LEU A 104 -6.75 -19.82 0.60
CA LEU A 104 -7.78 -20.75 0.11
C LEU A 104 -7.33 -22.21 0.21
N GLU A 105 -6.07 -22.53 -0.09
CA GLU A 105 -5.52 -23.87 0.09
C GLU A 105 -5.52 -24.31 1.55
N VAL A 106 -5.04 -23.44 2.46
CA VAL A 106 -5.00 -23.71 3.90
C VAL A 106 -6.42 -23.89 4.46
N ALA A 107 -7.37 -23.06 4.01
CA ALA A 107 -8.77 -23.17 4.36
C ALA A 107 -9.36 -24.51 3.90
N ALA A 108 -9.14 -24.89 2.65
CA ALA A 108 -9.60 -26.16 2.09
C ALA A 108 -9.04 -27.37 2.85
N GLY A 109 -7.80 -27.27 3.34
CA GLY A 109 -7.17 -28.24 4.23
C GLY A 109 -7.76 -28.32 5.63
N GLY A 110 -8.67 -27.42 6.00
CA GLY A 110 -9.38 -27.44 7.28
C GLY A 110 -8.76 -26.60 8.38
N ASP A 111 -7.82 -25.70 8.09
CA ASP A 111 -7.29 -24.75 9.07
C ASP A 111 -7.78 -23.33 8.79
N LEU A 112 -9.00 -23.02 9.25
CA LEU A 112 -9.59 -21.69 9.05
C LEU A 112 -8.79 -20.57 9.73
N LYS A 113 -8.18 -20.85 10.89
CA LYS A 113 -7.50 -19.81 11.67
C LYS A 113 -6.24 -19.36 10.95
N THR A 114 -5.41 -20.30 10.50
CA THR A 114 -4.22 -19.98 9.72
C THR A 114 -4.61 -19.39 8.37
N ALA A 115 -5.65 -19.91 7.72
CA ALA A 115 -6.15 -19.34 6.46
C ALA A 115 -6.54 -17.87 6.58
N LEU A 116 -7.30 -17.49 7.61
CA LEU A 116 -7.68 -16.09 7.84
C LEU A 116 -6.47 -15.21 8.18
N ALA A 117 -5.46 -15.73 8.89
CA ALA A 117 -4.23 -14.99 9.16
C ALA A 117 -3.41 -14.72 7.89
N VAL A 118 -3.23 -15.75 7.05
CA VAL A 118 -2.59 -15.61 5.72
C VAL A 118 -3.40 -14.64 4.84
N ASN A 119 -4.73 -14.75 4.88
CA ASN A 119 -5.61 -13.86 4.12
C ASN A 119 -5.52 -12.40 4.58
N ALA A 120 -5.45 -12.16 5.89
CA ALA A 120 -5.32 -10.80 6.41
C ALA A 120 -4.02 -10.14 5.93
N PHE A 121 -2.93 -10.90 5.83
CA PHE A 121 -1.70 -10.39 5.21
C PHE A 121 -1.85 -10.19 3.70
N ALA A 122 -2.56 -11.05 2.98
CA ALA A 122 -2.87 -10.79 1.57
C ALA A 122 -3.72 -9.53 1.40
N ASP A 123 -4.75 -9.36 2.24
CA ASP A 123 -5.67 -8.22 2.25
C ASP A 123 -4.95 -6.89 2.53
N HIS A 124 -3.76 -6.91 3.15
CA HIS A 124 -2.88 -5.73 3.24
C HIS A 124 -2.56 -5.19 1.84
N PHE A 125 -2.08 -6.04 0.93
CA PHE A 125 -1.76 -5.64 -0.45
C PHE A 125 -3.01 -5.32 -1.28
N LEU A 126 -4.15 -5.93 -0.95
CA LEU A 126 -5.44 -5.51 -1.50
C LEU A 126 -5.80 -4.09 -1.03
N GLN A 127 -5.52 -3.74 0.23
CA GLN A 127 -5.76 -2.42 0.78
C GLN A 127 -4.87 -1.36 0.14
N ASP A 128 -3.61 -1.68 -0.18
CA ASP A 128 -2.71 -0.76 -0.87
C ASP A 128 -3.33 -0.28 -2.21
N PHE A 129 -4.12 -1.11 -2.88
CA PHE A 129 -4.88 -0.70 -4.07
C PHE A 129 -5.94 0.38 -3.83
N PHE A 130 -6.37 0.60 -2.59
CA PHE A 130 -7.31 1.66 -2.20
C PHE A 130 -6.59 2.91 -1.69
N THR A 131 -5.26 2.93 -1.70
CA THR A 131 -4.46 4.11 -1.41
C THR A 131 -3.91 4.70 -2.70
N ALA A 132 -4.21 5.97 -2.97
CA ALA A 132 -3.79 6.67 -4.18
C ALA A 132 -2.26 6.57 -4.45
N GLY A 133 -1.45 6.69 -3.39
CA GLY A 133 0.01 6.65 -3.47
C GLY A 133 0.62 5.30 -3.88
N HIS A 134 -0.14 4.21 -3.83
CA HIS A 134 0.35 2.87 -4.15
C HIS A 134 -0.07 2.41 -5.57
N ILE A 135 -0.96 3.13 -6.25
CA ILE A 135 -1.57 2.62 -7.48
C ILE A 135 -0.70 2.82 -8.71
N ARG A 136 -0.28 4.06 -8.98
CA ARG A 136 0.36 4.45 -10.24
C ARG A 136 1.83 4.87 -10.09
N VAL A 137 2.42 4.72 -8.90
CA VAL A 137 3.84 4.96 -8.68
C VAL A 137 4.63 3.82 -9.34
N PRO A 138 5.53 4.08 -10.31
CA PRO A 138 6.27 3.04 -11.03
C PRO A 138 7.45 2.53 -10.20
N ARG A 139 7.16 1.93 -9.03
CA ARG A 139 8.17 1.59 -8.02
C ARG A 139 9.17 0.57 -8.53
N ASN A 140 8.68 -0.45 -9.25
CA ASN A 140 9.51 -1.51 -9.82
C ASN A 140 10.43 -0.97 -10.91
N GLU A 141 9.91 -0.16 -11.82
CA GLU A 141 10.68 0.45 -12.90
C GLU A 141 11.72 1.44 -12.35
N ILE A 142 11.36 2.24 -11.34
CA ILE A 142 12.33 3.07 -10.60
C ILE A 142 13.41 2.20 -9.96
N ALA A 143 13.04 1.01 -9.45
CA ALA A 143 13.97 0.06 -8.87
C ALA A 143 15.01 -0.41 -9.90
N GLU A 144 14.54 -0.81 -11.08
CA GLU A 144 15.36 -1.28 -12.20
C GLU A 144 16.25 -0.17 -12.80
N ILE A 145 15.71 1.01 -13.09
CA ILE A 145 16.50 2.11 -13.67
C ILE A 145 17.62 2.50 -12.70
N ALA A 146 17.36 2.54 -11.40
CA ALA A 146 18.37 2.88 -10.39
C ALA A 146 19.52 1.87 -10.28
N LYS A 147 19.36 0.62 -10.76
CA LYS A 147 20.50 -0.33 -10.84
C LYS A 147 21.56 0.18 -11.81
N ASN A 148 21.16 0.87 -12.87
CA ASN A 148 22.04 1.41 -13.90
C ASN A 148 22.39 2.89 -13.69
N HIS A 149 21.66 3.60 -12.82
CA HIS A 149 21.85 5.02 -12.51
C HIS A 149 21.93 5.26 -10.99
N PRO A 150 22.94 4.71 -10.29
CA PRO A 150 22.98 4.66 -8.82
C PRO A 150 23.15 6.02 -8.12
N TYR A 151 23.59 7.06 -8.83
CA TYR A 151 23.86 8.38 -8.24
C TYR A 151 22.70 9.38 -8.38
N SER A 152 21.80 9.22 -9.37
CA SER A 152 20.74 10.19 -9.68
C SER A 152 19.38 9.90 -9.02
N ILE A 153 19.08 8.61 -8.78
CA ILE A 153 17.74 8.12 -8.40
C ILE A 153 17.53 7.81 -6.89
N PRO A 154 18.56 7.69 -6.01
CA PRO A 154 18.35 7.39 -4.59
C PRO A 154 17.48 8.41 -3.84
N VAL A 155 17.40 9.66 -4.30
CA VAL A 155 16.59 10.70 -3.66
C VAL A 155 15.09 10.46 -3.91
N LEU A 156 14.70 9.91 -5.06
CA LEU A 156 13.29 9.62 -5.37
C LEU A 156 12.79 8.30 -4.78
N LYS A 157 13.66 7.27 -4.71
CA LYS A 157 13.35 6.04 -3.97
C LYS A 157 13.04 6.32 -2.51
N ARG A 158 13.83 7.21 -1.90
CA ARG A 158 13.76 7.54 -0.47
C ARG A 158 12.66 8.52 -0.09
N LYS A 159 12.18 9.36 -1.03
CA LYS A 159 11.26 10.45 -0.67
C LYS A 159 9.78 10.16 -0.91
N SER A 160 9.39 9.01 -1.44
CA SER A 160 7.96 8.67 -1.65
C SER A 160 7.17 9.83 -2.28
N VAL A 161 7.80 10.63 -3.16
CA VAL A 161 7.27 11.97 -3.50
C VAL A 161 5.97 11.88 -4.27
N MET A 162 5.90 11.02 -5.27
CA MET A 162 4.68 10.79 -6.02
C MET A 162 3.65 10.03 -5.17
N HIS A 163 4.10 9.08 -4.33
CA HIS A 163 3.24 8.41 -3.37
C HIS A 163 2.53 9.41 -2.44
N ASN A 164 3.28 10.38 -1.90
CA ASN A 164 2.76 11.40 -1.00
C ASN A 164 1.92 12.44 -1.74
N GLU A 165 2.34 12.88 -2.94
CA GLU A 165 1.55 13.80 -3.76
C GLU A 165 0.20 13.20 -4.15
N ASP A 166 0.20 11.98 -4.69
CA ASP A 166 -1.02 11.24 -5.02
C ASP A 166 -1.86 11.00 -3.76
N GLY A 167 -1.21 10.71 -2.63
CA GLY A 167 -1.87 10.54 -1.34
C GLY A 167 -2.54 11.82 -0.80
N GLU A 168 -1.93 12.99 -1.01
CA GLU A 168 -2.45 14.26 -0.53
C GLU A 168 -3.54 14.83 -1.46
N LEU A 169 -3.27 14.87 -2.76
CA LEU A 169 -4.20 15.42 -3.76
C LEU A 169 -5.37 14.48 -4.05
N GLY A 170 -5.13 13.17 -3.87
CA GLY A 170 -6.06 12.09 -4.16
C GLY A 170 -6.21 11.80 -5.65
N LEU A 171 -6.65 10.59 -5.95
CA LEU A 171 -6.89 10.11 -7.32
C LEU A 171 -8.33 9.66 -7.50
N TRP A 172 -8.87 9.92 -8.69
CA TRP A 172 -10.16 9.38 -9.11
C TRP A 172 -10.00 7.94 -9.61
N LEU A 173 -10.79 7.05 -9.01
CA LEU A 173 -10.74 5.61 -9.22
C LEU A 173 -12.08 5.11 -9.76
N GLU A 174 -12.00 4.04 -10.53
CA GLU A 174 -13.17 3.32 -11.03
C GLU A 174 -12.96 1.82 -10.82
N SER A 175 -13.99 1.09 -10.39
CA SER A 175 -13.94 -0.38 -10.28
C SER A 175 -14.61 -1.06 -11.47
N PRO A 176 -14.34 -2.37 -11.70
CA PRO A 176 -15.08 -3.15 -12.70
C PRO A 176 -16.60 -3.21 -12.47
N SER A 177 -17.07 -2.97 -11.24
CA SER A 177 -18.51 -2.86 -10.95
C SER A 177 -19.13 -1.51 -11.37
N GLY A 178 -18.36 -0.63 -12.01
CA GLY A 178 -18.81 0.68 -12.49
C GLY A 178 -18.85 1.77 -11.41
N GLU A 179 -18.34 1.48 -10.22
CA GLU A 179 -18.33 2.42 -9.09
C GLU A 179 -17.19 3.42 -9.27
N LYS A 180 -17.43 4.68 -8.90
CA LYS A 180 -16.48 5.79 -9.03
C LYS A 180 -16.33 6.52 -7.71
N TRP A 181 -15.10 6.77 -7.31
CA TRP A 181 -14.79 7.45 -6.06
C TRP A 181 -13.43 8.12 -6.11
N LYS A 182 -13.16 8.99 -5.14
CA LYS A 182 -11.84 9.58 -4.93
C LYS A 182 -11.15 8.90 -3.75
N ALA A 183 -9.89 8.50 -3.93
CA ALA A 183 -9.05 7.91 -2.89
C ALA A 183 -7.86 8.81 -2.56
N PHE A 184 -7.29 8.63 -1.38
CA PHE A 184 -6.17 9.42 -0.84
C PHE A 184 -5.09 8.49 -0.28
N GLY A 185 -4.13 9.04 0.46
CA GLY A 185 -3.00 8.33 1.07
C GLY A 185 -3.40 7.35 2.19
N ASP A 186 -2.43 6.57 2.67
CA ASP A 186 -2.60 5.55 3.72
C ASP A 186 -3.29 6.07 5.00
N GLY A 187 -3.04 7.33 5.35
CA GLY A 187 -3.65 7.98 6.51
C GLY A 187 -5.07 8.50 6.30
N ARG A 188 -5.69 8.31 5.13
CA ARG A 188 -6.97 8.92 4.73
C ARG A 188 -7.98 7.89 4.19
N LEU A 189 -7.97 6.67 4.73
CA LEU A 189 -8.89 5.58 4.37
C LEU A 189 -10.38 5.99 4.28
N PRO A 190 -10.94 6.86 5.15
CA PRO A 190 -12.36 7.22 5.08
C PRO A 190 -12.69 8.48 4.28
N GLY A 191 -11.77 9.06 3.51
CA GLY A 191 -11.99 10.34 2.85
C GLY A 191 -13.30 10.38 2.05
N LYS A 192 -14.36 10.97 2.63
CA LYS A 192 -15.65 11.18 1.97
C LYS A 192 -15.53 12.42 1.11
N VAL A 193 -15.34 12.23 -0.20
CA VAL A 193 -15.46 13.32 -1.18
C VAL A 193 -16.80 13.18 -1.87
N PHE A 194 -17.75 14.01 -1.46
CA PHE A 194 -19.04 14.10 -2.13
C PHE A 194 -18.91 15.05 -3.32
N SER A 195 -19.09 14.53 -4.52
CA SER A 195 -19.18 15.28 -5.77
C SER A 195 -20.21 14.62 -6.67
N SER A 196 -20.66 15.31 -7.72
CA SER A 196 -21.56 14.72 -8.74
C SER A 196 -20.94 13.54 -9.50
N GLU A 197 -19.62 13.34 -9.42
CA GLU A 197 -18.92 12.21 -10.05
C GLU A 197 -18.75 11.00 -9.11
N THR A 198 -19.08 11.16 -7.82
CA THR A 198 -18.91 10.11 -6.81
C THR A 198 -20.16 9.22 -6.73
N THR A 199 -20.00 7.90 -6.88
CA THR A 199 -21.09 6.92 -6.65
C THR A 199 -20.96 6.19 -5.31
N SER A 200 -19.77 6.17 -4.73
CA SER A 200 -19.47 5.48 -3.47
C SER A 200 -18.24 6.09 -2.78
N THR A 201 -17.94 5.64 -1.56
CA THR A 201 -16.71 6.06 -0.85
C THR A 201 -15.59 5.04 -1.00
N ASN A 202 -14.34 5.47 -0.78
CA ASN A 202 -13.18 4.57 -0.75
C ASN A 202 -13.37 3.44 0.28
N LEU A 203 -13.90 3.78 1.46
CA LEU A 203 -14.20 2.84 2.53
C LEU A 203 -15.25 1.80 2.12
N ASP A 204 -16.28 2.20 1.38
CA ASP A 204 -17.33 1.27 0.92
C ASP A 204 -16.75 0.25 -0.07
N GLN A 205 -15.94 0.69 -1.03
CA GLN A 205 -15.34 -0.20 -2.01
C GLN A 205 -14.30 -1.13 -1.38
N TYR A 206 -13.47 -0.61 -0.49
CA TYR A 206 -12.54 -1.41 0.31
C TYR A 206 -13.27 -2.48 1.14
N ARG A 207 -14.33 -2.09 1.86
CA ARG A 207 -15.14 -3.04 2.64
C ARG A 207 -15.75 -4.12 1.76
N LYS A 208 -16.34 -3.75 0.62
CA LYS A 208 -16.88 -4.72 -0.35
C LYS A 208 -15.78 -5.70 -0.81
N ALA A 209 -14.59 -5.20 -1.16
CA ALA A 209 -13.48 -6.03 -1.61
C ALA A 209 -12.99 -7.01 -0.54
N VAL A 210 -12.73 -6.54 0.69
CA VAL A 210 -12.29 -7.38 1.82
C VAL A 210 -13.37 -8.38 2.24
N GLN A 211 -14.64 -7.97 2.25
CA GLN A 211 -15.75 -8.89 2.52
C GLN A 211 -15.78 -10.04 1.49
N ARG A 212 -15.58 -9.74 0.20
CA ARG A 212 -15.48 -10.78 -0.85
C ARG A 212 -14.27 -11.67 -0.63
N SER A 213 -13.12 -11.12 -0.24
CA SER A 213 -11.91 -11.87 0.10
C SER A 213 -12.17 -12.87 1.23
N ILE A 214 -12.67 -12.39 2.38
CA ILE A 214 -12.96 -13.24 3.55
C ILE A 214 -14.03 -14.30 3.26
N SER A 215 -15.10 -13.93 2.55
CA SER A 215 -16.15 -14.89 2.16
C SER A 215 -15.58 -16.06 1.38
N LYS A 216 -14.64 -15.83 0.45
CA LYS A 216 -14.02 -16.91 -0.33
C LYS A 216 -13.17 -17.85 0.51
N VAL A 217 -12.46 -17.34 1.52
CA VAL A 217 -11.74 -18.17 2.49
C VAL A 217 -12.70 -19.07 3.28
N ARG A 218 -13.83 -18.52 3.73
CA ARG A 218 -14.86 -19.29 4.44
C ARG A 218 -15.51 -20.35 3.53
N ASP A 219 -15.81 -20.00 2.30
CA ASP A 219 -16.35 -20.93 1.30
C ASP A 219 -15.39 -22.10 1.06
N ALA A 220 -14.09 -21.82 0.89
CA ALA A 220 -13.07 -22.86 0.72
C ALA A 220 -12.98 -23.78 1.93
N PHE A 221 -13.06 -23.22 3.15
CA PHE A 221 -13.05 -23.99 4.39
C PHE A 221 -14.27 -24.88 4.57
N ASN A 222 -15.46 -24.36 4.27
CA ASN A 222 -16.72 -25.10 4.42
C ASN A 222 -16.83 -26.23 3.38
N ASN A 223 -16.40 -25.96 2.14
CA ASN A 223 -16.53 -26.90 1.03
C ASN A 223 -15.32 -27.82 0.84
N LYS A 224 -14.26 -27.65 1.65
CA LYS A 224 -12.98 -28.39 1.56
C LYS A 224 -12.39 -28.39 0.14
N LYS A 225 -12.52 -27.27 -0.56
CA LYS A 225 -12.10 -27.11 -1.95
C LYS A 225 -11.43 -25.77 -2.16
N ALA A 226 -10.20 -25.79 -2.65
CA ALA A 226 -9.52 -24.59 -3.12
C ALA A 226 -10.11 -24.17 -4.48
N ILE A 227 -10.38 -22.87 -4.65
CA ILE A 227 -10.89 -22.31 -5.91
C ILE A 227 -9.69 -21.99 -6.82
N GLN A 228 -9.87 -22.20 -8.13
CA GLN A 228 -8.91 -21.87 -9.19
C GLN A 228 -8.51 -20.38 -9.21
N LEU A 229 -7.27 -20.11 -9.60
CA LEU A 229 -6.55 -18.82 -9.53
C LEU A 229 -7.12 -17.66 -10.37
N SER A 230 -8.17 -17.89 -11.18
CA SER A 230 -8.69 -16.88 -12.09
C SER A 230 -9.87 -16.12 -11.49
N GLY A 231 -9.71 -14.80 -11.32
CA GLY A 231 -10.81 -13.86 -11.10
C GLY A 231 -11.32 -13.77 -9.67
N PHE A 232 -10.45 -13.43 -8.70
CA PHE A 232 -10.89 -13.21 -7.33
C PHE A 232 -11.94 -12.09 -7.25
N ALA A 233 -13.05 -12.39 -6.56
CA ALA A 233 -14.20 -11.50 -6.49
C ALA A 233 -13.88 -10.14 -5.85
N ALA A 234 -12.84 -10.05 -5.02
CA ALA A 234 -12.35 -8.78 -4.48
C ALA A 234 -12.01 -7.76 -5.59
N TRP A 235 -11.47 -8.22 -6.72
CA TRP A 235 -11.10 -7.35 -7.85
C TRP A 235 -12.28 -6.69 -8.56
N HIS A 236 -13.52 -7.13 -8.32
CA HIS A 236 -14.70 -6.45 -8.86
C HIS A 236 -14.94 -5.09 -8.20
N HIS A 237 -14.40 -4.89 -6.99
CA HIS A 237 -14.56 -3.67 -6.19
C HIS A 237 -13.28 -2.85 -6.09
N ALA A 238 -12.13 -3.43 -6.45
CA ALA A 238 -10.85 -2.72 -6.47
C ALA A 238 -10.68 -1.85 -7.74
N PRO A 239 -9.80 -0.85 -7.72
CA PRO A 239 -9.59 0.06 -8.85
C PRO A 239 -9.05 -0.62 -10.12
N ILE A 240 -9.47 -0.10 -11.27
CA ILE A 240 -8.90 -0.39 -12.58
C ILE A 240 -7.69 0.53 -12.80
N MET A 241 -6.48 -0.01 -12.64
CA MET A 241 -5.23 0.77 -12.72
C MET A 241 -5.12 1.60 -14.01
N ASP A 242 -5.45 1.00 -15.15
CA ASP A 242 -5.31 1.65 -16.47
C ASP A 242 -6.18 2.90 -16.60
N LYS A 243 -7.29 2.99 -15.85
CA LYS A 243 -8.19 4.16 -15.87
C LYS A 243 -7.71 5.30 -14.97
N VAL A 244 -6.86 5.03 -13.97
CA VAL A 244 -6.49 6.03 -12.95
C VAL A 244 -5.74 7.21 -13.56
N SER A 245 -4.77 6.94 -14.44
CA SER A 245 -4.00 7.98 -15.13
C SER A 245 -4.73 8.62 -16.30
N MET A 246 -5.89 8.07 -16.70
CA MET A 246 -6.73 8.60 -17.79
C MET A 246 -7.88 9.48 -17.29
N HIS A 247 -8.13 9.50 -15.97
CA HIS A 247 -9.24 10.27 -15.43
C HIS A 247 -8.97 11.77 -15.49
N LYS A 248 -9.79 12.52 -16.23
CA LYS A 248 -9.64 13.97 -16.48
C LYS A 248 -9.49 14.85 -15.23
N ASN A 249 -10.01 14.39 -14.10
CA ASN A 249 -9.98 15.13 -12.83
C ASN A 249 -8.87 14.69 -11.88
N SER A 250 -8.08 13.68 -12.25
CA SER A 250 -6.84 13.33 -11.56
C SER A 250 -5.73 14.24 -12.06
N HIS A 251 -4.83 14.67 -11.17
CA HIS A 251 -3.61 15.34 -11.58
C HIS A 251 -2.71 14.41 -12.39
N ASP A 252 -1.87 14.98 -13.24
CA ASP A 252 -0.89 14.23 -14.03
C ASP A 252 0.09 13.50 -13.09
N PRO A 253 0.51 12.26 -13.39
CA PRO A 253 1.52 11.57 -12.60
C PRO A 253 2.80 12.41 -12.43
N LEU A 254 3.32 12.55 -11.20
CA LEU A 254 4.58 13.25 -10.97
C LEU A 254 5.75 12.56 -11.66
N LEU A 255 5.75 11.22 -11.67
CA LEU A 255 6.76 10.40 -12.32
C LEU A 255 6.10 9.52 -13.38
N LYS A 256 6.76 9.39 -14.54
CA LYS A 256 6.38 8.44 -15.59
C LYS A 256 7.63 7.77 -16.13
N VAL A 257 7.48 6.53 -16.59
CA VAL A 257 8.53 5.81 -17.29
C VAL A 257 8.20 5.81 -18.77
N GLN A 258 9.17 6.21 -19.59
CA GLN A 258 9.06 6.16 -21.05
C GLN A 258 10.33 5.53 -21.61
N GLY A 259 10.20 4.33 -22.17
CA GLY A 259 11.36 3.49 -22.50
C GLY A 259 12.17 3.18 -21.25
N SER A 260 13.48 3.41 -21.29
CA SER A 260 14.39 3.23 -20.15
C SER A 260 14.62 4.50 -19.33
N LYS A 261 13.84 5.57 -19.58
CA LYS A 261 14.01 6.87 -18.92
C LYS A 261 12.92 7.10 -17.89
N LEU A 262 13.32 7.67 -16.76
CA LEU A 262 12.41 8.21 -15.75
C LEU A 262 12.19 9.69 -16.04
N LEU A 263 10.94 10.09 -16.23
CA LEU A 263 10.53 11.46 -16.47
C LEU A 263 9.81 12.03 -15.25
N MET A 264 10.04 13.31 -14.98
CA MET A 264 9.37 14.05 -13.92
C MET A 264 8.50 15.15 -14.53
N ARG A 265 7.28 15.28 -14.01
CA ARG A 265 6.35 16.34 -14.40
C ARG A 265 6.88 17.71 -13.98
N VAL A 266 6.84 18.68 -14.89
CA VAL A 266 7.28 20.07 -14.67
C VAL A 266 6.11 21.04 -14.86
N ASN A 267 6.18 22.27 -14.32
CA ASN A 267 5.18 23.34 -14.53
C ASN A 267 3.78 23.10 -13.92
N GLY A 268 3.69 22.42 -12.78
CA GLY A 268 2.44 22.27 -12.00
C GLY A 268 1.75 20.92 -12.15
N VAL A 269 0.64 20.74 -11.42
CA VAL A 269 0.05 19.39 -11.22
C VAL A 269 -0.79 18.86 -12.39
N PHE A 270 -1.22 19.73 -13.31
CA PHE A 270 -2.01 19.39 -14.51
C PHE A 270 -1.30 19.77 -15.82
N SER A 271 0.03 19.86 -15.80
CA SER A 271 0.78 20.48 -16.90
C SER A 271 0.89 19.63 -18.16
N GLY A 272 0.75 18.30 -18.05
CA GLY A 272 1.08 17.33 -19.10
C GLY A 272 2.53 17.35 -19.57
N LYS A 273 3.40 18.20 -19.02
CA LYS A 273 4.79 18.41 -19.46
C LYS A 273 5.77 17.63 -18.59
N TYR A 274 6.73 16.97 -19.24
CA TYR A 274 7.67 16.06 -18.61
C TYR A 274 9.09 16.29 -19.11
N GLU A 275 10.05 16.22 -18.20
CA GLU A 275 11.50 16.30 -18.48
C GLU A 275 12.21 15.06 -17.94
N VAL A 276 13.34 14.68 -18.56
CA VAL A 276 14.11 13.52 -18.13
C VAL A 276 14.81 13.84 -16.80
N LEU A 277 14.63 12.97 -15.80
CA LEU A 277 15.13 13.23 -14.45
C LEU A 277 16.66 13.35 -14.38
N ASP A 278 17.40 12.58 -15.18
CA ASP A 278 18.87 12.67 -15.24
C ASP A 278 19.35 14.03 -15.77
N GLU A 279 18.52 14.78 -16.50
CA GLU A 279 18.81 16.14 -16.97
C GLU A 279 18.50 17.16 -15.86
N LEU A 280 17.43 16.93 -15.09
CA LEU A 280 17.03 17.73 -13.93
C LEU A 280 17.94 17.60 -12.71
N THR A 281 18.77 16.56 -12.63
CA THR A 281 19.73 16.35 -11.52
C THR A 281 21.13 16.89 -11.82
N LYS A 282 21.38 17.31 -13.08
CA LYS A 282 22.60 18.02 -13.48
C LYS A 282 22.51 19.53 -13.22
N GLY A 283 21.29 20.08 -13.21
CA GLY A 283 20.98 21.36 -12.58
C GLY A 283 20.48 21.10 -11.16
N GLU A 284 20.77 21.96 -10.20
CA GLU A 284 20.24 21.81 -8.85
C GLU A 284 18.72 21.61 -8.85
N LEU A 285 18.22 20.60 -8.13
CA LEU A 285 16.79 20.34 -7.97
C LEU A 285 16.08 21.65 -7.57
N PRO A 286 15.13 22.17 -8.39
CA PRO A 286 14.48 23.42 -8.06
C PRO A 286 13.56 23.22 -6.84
N GLY A 287 13.94 23.84 -5.72
CA GLY A 287 13.00 24.30 -4.69
C GLY A 287 12.59 23.29 -3.62
N ALA A 288 13.53 22.87 -2.77
CA ALA A 288 13.22 22.63 -1.36
C ALA A 288 13.88 23.75 -0.53
N LYS A 289 13.36 24.98 -0.65
CA LYS A 289 13.68 26.03 0.32
C LYS A 289 13.03 25.64 1.64
N VAL A 290 13.82 25.05 2.53
CA VAL A 290 13.54 25.04 3.96
C VAL A 290 13.75 26.47 4.43
N THR A 291 12.67 27.19 4.69
CA THR A 291 12.74 28.42 5.46
C THR A 291 13.17 28.05 6.88
N GLY A 292 14.24 28.68 7.35
CA GLY A 292 14.75 28.54 8.71
C GLY A 292 13.89 29.18 9.77
#